data_AF-A0A967V9U7-F1
#
_entry.id   AF-A0A967V9U7-F1
#
_cell.length_a   1.000
_cell.length_b   1.000
_cell.length_c   1.000
_cell.angle_alpha   90.00
_cell.angle_beta   90.00
_cell.angle_gamma   90.00
#
_symmetry.space_group_name_H-M   'P 1'
#
loop_
_entity.id
_entity.type
_entity.pdbx_description
1 polymer ?
#
loop_
_entity_poly.entity_id
_entity_poly.type
_entity_poly.pdbx_seq_one_letter_code
_entity_poly.pdbx_strand_id
1 'polypeptide(L)'
;MKKIVVLFAIVVFLVHAQIALAKANLAQEVKVTMKSAATFFRSISTNGGYAGIYSLDLKSRYGEAFYEKAKKTEIWVQPPGTPSIGQCYLRAWRITGDKDYLDATREVTKALVWGQREIGGWDHRVDVAHLEPDKSAPIRRKGRCTFDDDITQGALKFLIDADSVLNEAWLTDAIELGLRFMQKSQFDNGAWPQWYPLRGGYHNYYTYNDHAINDCIAVMLKAHAAYDRPEYLASAERGGDFIIISQLPKPQAGWAQQYSHDMKPAWARSFEPPGVCSAVTANNIRTLVQLYVYTKKDKYLSPVPAAIDWLEKSKISDNLWARLYEVGTNRPIYGDRMDGHKVYYDYEKVSRKERSSYGWHGEYGITSAISQYRRHKAAVSDDARPDKSGVISKESRIKRATRLEPTVKRIIEALDSEGRWVANDVITCQTFVSNFMTLCNYLELQNPPKK
;
A
#
# COMPACT_ATOMS: atom_id res chain seq x y z
N MET A 1 -55.22 21.99 13.67
CA MET A 1 -54.18 21.79 12.62
C MET A 1 -52.91 22.62 12.83
N LYS A 2 -52.94 23.97 12.84
CA LYS A 2 -51.71 24.80 12.96
C LYS A 2 -50.82 24.48 14.19
N LYS A 3 -51.41 24.26 15.37
CA LYS A 3 -50.64 23.90 16.60
C LYS A 3 -49.93 22.54 16.53
N ILE A 4 -50.54 21.56 15.85
CA ILE A 4 -49.98 20.21 15.67
C ILE A 4 -48.81 20.24 14.68
N VAL A 5 -48.93 21.03 13.61
CA VAL A 5 -47.84 21.22 12.63
C VAL A 5 -46.64 21.92 13.26
N VAL A 6 -46.87 22.93 14.12
CA VAL A 6 -45.79 23.62 14.86
C VAL A 6 -45.12 22.68 15.86
N LEU A 7 -45.89 21.87 16.62
CA LEU A 7 -45.33 20.91 17.56
C LEU A 7 -44.51 19.82 16.85
N PHE A 8 -45.00 19.31 15.72
CA PHE A 8 -44.27 18.34 14.89
C PHE A 8 -42.97 18.93 14.32
N ALA A 9 -43.00 20.17 13.83
CA ALA A 9 -41.80 20.86 13.34
C ALA A 9 -40.76 21.08 14.46
N ILE A 10 -41.19 21.40 15.69
CA ILE A 10 -40.29 21.54 16.85
C ILE A 10 -39.67 20.20 17.23
N VAL A 11 -40.45 19.12 17.28
CA VAL A 11 -39.93 17.77 17.59
C VAL A 11 -38.92 17.32 16.53
N VAL A 12 -39.23 17.52 15.24
CA VAL A 12 -38.31 17.23 14.15
C VAL A 12 -37.03 18.05 14.29
N PHE A 13 -37.13 19.34 14.57
CA PHE A 13 -35.96 20.22 14.78
C PHE A 13 -35.09 19.76 15.96
N LEU A 14 -35.69 19.41 17.10
CA LEU A 14 -34.98 18.93 18.29
C LEU A 14 -34.25 17.61 18.04
N VAL A 15 -34.87 16.67 17.32
CA VAL A 15 -34.23 15.41 16.92
C VAL A 15 -33.04 15.67 15.99
N HIS A 16 -33.18 16.59 15.02
CA HIS A 16 -32.07 16.96 14.14
C HIS A 16 -30.92 17.63 14.90
N ALA A 17 -31.23 18.49 15.86
CA ALA A 17 -30.23 19.15 16.71
C ALA A 17 -29.48 18.13 17.59
N GLN A 18 -30.18 17.15 18.19
CA GLN A 18 -29.55 16.09 18.98
C GLN A 18 -28.64 15.19 18.13
N ILE A 19 -29.07 14.81 16.93
CA ILE A 19 -28.24 14.02 16.00
C ILE A 19 -26.99 14.80 15.57
N ALA A 20 -27.14 16.10 15.29
CA ALA A 20 -26.00 16.96 14.95
C ALA A 20 -25.01 17.07 16.12
N LEU A 21 -25.50 17.23 17.35
CA LEU A 21 -24.68 17.29 18.55
C LEU A 21 -23.94 15.97 18.81
N ALA A 22 -24.63 14.83 18.70
CA ALA A 22 -24.03 13.51 18.88
C ALA A 22 -22.92 13.23 17.84
N LYS A 23 -23.10 13.67 16.58
CA LYS A 23 -22.07 13.56 15.54
C LYS A 23 -20.88 14.49 15.79
N ALA A 24 -21.13 15.72 16.24
CA ALA A 24 -20.06 16.64 16.64
C ALA A 24 -19.25 16.07 17.81
N ASN A 25 -19.90 15.43 18.77
CA ASN A 25 -19.25 14.75 19.90
C ASN A 25 -18.36 13.59 19.41
N LEU A 26 -18.86 12.72 18.53
CA LEU A 26 -18.05 11.62 18.01
C LEU A 26 -16.83 12.10 17.21
N ALA A 27 -16.98 13.13 16.38
CA ALA A 27 -15.83 13.71 15.66
C ALA A 27 -14.78 14.29 16.62
N GLN A 28 -15.21 14.86 17.75
CA GLN A 28 -14.30 15.34 18.79
C GLN A 28 -13.61 14.18 19.53
N GLU A 29 -14.35 13.13 19.90
CA GLU A 29 -13.80 11.91 20.49
C GLU A 29 -12.76 11.25 19.56
N VAL A 30 -13.01 11.23 18.26
CA VAL A 30 -12.06 10.76 17.25
C VAL A 30 -10.76 11.56 17.28
N LYS A 31 -10.83 12.90 17.32
CA LYS A 31 -9.64 13.76 17.42
C LYS A 31 -8.85 13.51 18.70
N VAL A 32 -9.53 13.39 19.84
CA VAL A 32 -8.89 13.07 21.15
C VAL A 32 -8.20 11.71 21.11
N THR A 33 -8.88 10.70 20.56
CA THR A 33 -8.35 9.34 20.39
C THR A 33 -7.11 9.33 19.50
N MET A 34 -7.17 10.00 18.34
CA MET A 34 -6.02 10.13 17.43
C MET A 34 -4.86 10.87 18.09
N LYS A 35 -5.12 11.90 18.90
CA LYS A 35 -4.07 12.63 19.62
C LYS A 35 -3.38 11.74 20.65
N SER A 36 -4.17 11.04 21.47
CA SER A 36 -3.65 10.10 22.47
C SER A 36 -2.79 9.00 21.83
N ALA A 37 -3.32 8.35 20.78
CA ALA A 37 -2.60 7.31 20.06
C ALA A 37 -1.30 7.80 19.40
N ALA A 38 -1.33 8.97 18.79
CA ALA A 38 -0.14 9.56 18.17
C ALA A 38 0.91 9.97 19.21
N THR A 39 0.50 10.52 20.35
CA THR A 39 1.39 10.85 21.46
C THR A 39 2.11 9.60 21.97
N PHE A 40 1.39 8.50 22.18
CA PHE A 40 1.99 7.23 22.57
C PHE A 40 2.98 6.73 21.51
N PHE A 41 2.58 6.65 20.24
CA PHE A 41 3.48 6.14 19.20
C PHE A 41 4.73 7.02 19.07
N ARG A 42 4.58 8.35 19.06
CA ARG A 42 5.72 9.28 18.98
C ARG A 42 6.69 9.10 20.16
N SER A 43 6.19 8.79 21.37
CA SER A 43 7.04 8.56 22.56
C SER A 43 7.89 7.28 22.48
N ILE A 44 7.44 6.26 21.74
CA ILE A 44 8.20 5.00 21.53
C ILE A 44 9.04 5.01 20.24
N SER A 45 9.01 6.12 19.49
CA SER A 45 9.82 6.28 18.28
C SER A 45 11.31 6.22 18.62
N THR A 46 12.12 5.81 17.66
CA THR A 46 13.58 5.90 17.73
C THR A 46 14.04 6.85 16.65
N ASN A 47 14.45 8.06 17.02
CA ASN A 47 14.85 9.12 16.09
C ASN A 47 13.85 9.30 14.93
N GLY A 48 12.55 9.28 15.24
CA GLY A 48 11.46 9.44 14.27
C GLY A 48 11.05 8.17 13.52
N GLY A 49 11.73 7.03 13.69
CA GLY A 49 11.33 5.77 13.06
C GLY A 49 10.80 4.71 14.03
N TYR A 50 10.23 3.65 13.47
CA TYR A 50 9.42 2.66 14.20
C TYR A 50 9.80 1.23 13.81
N ALA A 51 9.78 0.30 14.76
CA ALA A 51 9.80 -1.13 14.50
C ALA A 51 8.38 -1.63 14.10
N GLY A 52 8.23 -2.86 13.62
CA GLY A 52 6.92 -3.39 13.24
C GLY A 52 6.06 -3.82 14.44
N ILE A 53 6.69 -4.46 15.43
CA ILE A 53 6.04 -5.02 16.62
C ILE A 53 6.83 -4.64 17.88
N TYR A 54 6.11 -4.35 18.98
CA TYR A 54 6.66 -4.03 20.29
C TYR A 54 5.98 -4.89 21.39
N SER A 55 6.76 -5.35 22.36
CA SER A 55 6.22 -5.89 23.61
C SER A 55 5.57 -4.78 24.45
N LEU A 56 4.60 -5.11 25.31
CA LEU A 56 3.91 -4.13 26.14
C LEU A 56 4.85 -3.37 27.09
N ASP A 57 5.89 -4.06 27.59
CA ASP A 57 6.93 -3.45 28.44
C ASP A 57 8.00 -2.69 27.66
N LEU A 58 7.87 -2.64 26.32
CA LEU A 58 8.77 -1.99 25.37
C LEU A 58 10.24 -2.48 25.42
N LYS A 59 10.52 -3.58 26.10
CA LYS A 59 11.88 -4.16 26.18
C LYS A 59 12.27 -4.94 24.94
N SER A 60 11.29 -5.40 24.17
CA SER A 60 11.50 -6.17 22.94
C SER A 60 10.77 -5.55 21.76
N ARG A 61 11.41 -5.61 20.59
CA ARG A 61 10.85 -5.13 19.34
C ARG A 61 11.31 -5.98 18.16
N TYR A 62 10.48 -6.00 17.12
CA TYR A 62 10.63 -6.89 15.97
C TYR A 62 10.25 -6.20 14.66
N GLY A 63 10.66 -6.78 13.55
CA GLY A 63 10.22 -6.41 12.20
C GLY A 63 8.78 -6.88 11.94
N GLU A 64 8.58 -7.59 10.83
CA GLU A 64 7.27 -8.14 10.46
C GLU A 64 6.83 -9.29 11.38
N ALA A 65 7.78 -10.10 11.87
CA ALA A 65 7.49 -11.28 12.68
C ALA A 65 8.37 -11.39 13.94
N PHE A 66 7.91 -12.17 14.93
CA PHE A 66 8.60 -12.35 16.22
C PHE A 66 9.99 -12.99 16.14
N TYR A 67 10.32 -13.70 15.06
CA TYR A 67 11.67 -14.21 14.85
C TYR A 67 12.63 -13.13 14.30
N GLU A 68 12.11 -11.97 13.91
CA GLU A 68 12.85 -10.86 13.34
C GLU A 68 13.16 -9.78 14.37
N LYS A 69 13.91 -10.14 15.42
CA LYS A 69 14.29 -9.19 16.46
C LYS A 69 15.00 -7.97 15.86
N ALA A 70 14.58 -6.77 16.27
CA ALA A 70 15.16 -5.50 15.86
C ALA A 70 15.92 -4.88 17.04
N LYS A 71 17.12 -4.35 16.80
CA LYS A 71 17.90 -3.63 17.82
C LYS A 71 17.20 -2.33 18.20
N LYS A 72 17.53 -1.76 19.37
CA LYS A 72 17.00 -0.48 19.88
C LYS A 72 17.16 0.71 18.91
N THR A 73 18.08 0.63 17.95
CA THR A 73 18.30 1.68 16.94
C THR A 73 17.80 1.31 15.54
N GLU A 74 17.28 0.10 15.34
CA GLU A 74 16.79 -0.38 14.04
C GLU A 74 15.29 -0.14 13.84
N ILE A 75 14.93 0.59 12.81
CA ILE A 75 13.55 0.87 12.38
C ILE A 75 13.20 0.00 11.16
N TRP A 76 11.90 -0.22 10.94
CA TRP A 76 11.35 -1.05 9.88
C TRP A 76 10.79 -0.17 8.76
N VAL A 77 11.18 -0.46 7.51
CA VAL A 77 10.71 0.29 6.33
C VAL A 77 9.49 -0.37 5.69
N GLN A 78 9.38 -1.69 5.77
CA GLN A 78 8.28 -2.45 5.17
C GLN A 78 6.93 -2.02 5.72
N PRO A 79 5.95 -1.71 4.86
CA PRO A 79 4.58 -1.47 5.29
C PRO A 79 3.97 -2.70 6.01
N PRO A 80 3.19 -2.49 7.08
CA PRO A 80 2.95 -1.22 7.77
C PRO A 80 4.09 -0.92 8.77
N GLY A 81 5.06 -0.13 8.34
CA GLY A 81 6.24 0.27 9.11
C GLY A 81 6.38 1.79 9.13
N THR A 82 7.62 2.27 9.22
CA THR A 82 7.94 3.70 9.35
C THR A 82 7.25 4.59 8.30
N PRO A 83 7.26 4.27 6.99
CA PRO A 83 6.56 5.09 6.00
C PRO A 83 5.04 5.16 6.23
N SER A 84 4.41 4.05 6.63
CA SER A 84 2.96 4.00 6.88
C SER A 84 2.54 4.80 8.12
N ILE A 85 3.39 4.83 9.16
CA ILE A 85 3.19 5.71 10.32
C ILE A 85 3.30 7.18 9.90
N GLY A 86 4.31 7.52 9.10
CA GLY A 86 4.45 8.87 8.53
C GLY A 86 3.22 9.30 7.73
N GLN A 87 2.67 8.41 6.90
CA GLN A 87 1.43 8.67 6.16
C GLN A 87 0.25 8.96 7.08
N CYS A 88 0.14 8.26 8.22
CA CYS A 88 -0.90 8.54 9.22
C CYS A 88 -0.78 9.97 9.77
N TYR A 89 0.43 10.39 10.17
CA TYR A 89 0.67 11.73 10.68
C TYR A 89 0.42 12.81 9.64
N LEU A 90 0.96 12.65 8.43
CA LEU A 90 0.76 13.61 7.34
C LEU A 90 -0.72 13.78 7.00
N ARG A 91 -1.46 12.67 6.99
CA ARG A 91 -2.90 12.70 6.75
C ARG A 91 -3.65 13.38 7.88
N ALA A 92 -3.31 13.10 9.15
CA ALA A 92 -3.90 13.80 10.28
C ALA A 92 -3.64 15.31 10.23
N TRP A 93 -2.41 15.74 9.91
CA TRP A 93 -2.08 17.16 9.69
C TRP A 93 -3.01 17.79 8.64
N ARG A 94 -3.15 17.15 7.47
CA ARG A 94 -4.01 17.65 6.38
C ARG A 94 -5.49 17.77 6.79
N ILE A 95 -5.96 16.93 7.72
CA ILE A 95 -7.35 16.94 8.20
C ILE A 95 -7.55 17.98 9.30
N THR A 96 -6.62 18.09 10.25
CA THR A 96 -6.83 18.82 11.51
C THR A 96 -6.12 20.16 11.57
N GLY A 97 -5.03 20.34 10.82
CA GLY A 97 -4.13 21.48 10.96
C GLY A 97 -3.36 21.51 12.29
N ASP A 98 -3.28 20.38 13.02
CA ASP A 98 -2.53 20.30 14.28
C ASP A 98 -1.04 20.06 14.01
N LYS A 99 -0.22 21.05 14.36
CA LYS A 99 1.22 21.10 14.06
C LYS A 99 2.01 19.93 14.65
N ASP A 100 1.55 19.31 15.73
CA ASP A 100 2.27 18.15 16.29
C ASP A 100 2.30 16.98 15.30
N TYR A 101 1.28 16.84 14.44
CA TYR A 101 1.29 15.84 13.37
C TYR A 101 2.26 16.22 12.24
N LEU A 102 2.42 17.51 11.95
CA LEU A 102 3.41 17.97 10.97
C LEU A 102 4.83 17.76 11.47
N ASP A 103 5.09 18.06 12.74
CA ASP A 103 6.38 17.83 13.38
C ASP A 103 6.71 16.33 13.41
N ALA A 104 5.74 15.47 13.79
CA ALA A 104 5.90 14.02 13.72
C ALA A 104 6.16 13.52 12.28
N THR A 105 5.47 14.09 11.29
CA THR A 105 5.72 13.79 9.86
C THR A 105 7.16 14.11 9.48
N ARG A 106 7.68 15.27 9.91
CA ARG A 106 9.06 15.69 9.65
C ARG A 106 10.07 14.75 10.31
N GLU A 107 9.81 14.30 11.53
CA GLU A 107 10.64 13.31 12.24
C GLU A 107 10.73 11.99 11.47
N VAL A 108 9.59 11.44 11.02
CA VAL A 108 9.56 10.23 10.18
C VAL A 108 10.33 10.44 8.87
N THR A 109 10.13 11.59 8.24
CA THR A 109 10.79 11.94 6.98
C THR A 109 12.31 11.96 7.14
N LYS A 110 12.82 12.58 8.21
CA LYS A 110 14.26 12.59 8.52
C LYS A 110 14.81 11.18 8.76
N ALA A 111 14.07 10.33 9.48
CA ALA A 111 14.46 8.94 9.73
C ALA A 111 14.63 8.13 8.43
N LEU A 112 13.71 8.30 7.49
CA LEU A 112 13.78 7.63 6.19
C LEU A 112 14.88 8.19 5.29
N VAL A 113 15.06 9.52 5.24
CA VAL A 113 16.16 10.14 4.48
C VAL A 113 17.52 9.71 5.02
N TRP A 114 17.67 9.60 6.35
CA TRP A 114 18.87 9.04 6.97
C TRP A 114 19.12 7.58 6.57
N GLY A 115 18.06 6.79 6.49
CA GLY A 115 18.13 5.38 6.12
C GLY A 115 18.37 5.08 4.65
N GLN A 116 18.30 6.10 3.80
CA GLN A 116 18.50 5.94 2.36
C GLN A 116 19.94 5.47 2.07
N ARG A 117 20.09 4.49 1.17
CA ARG A 117 21.41 4.02 0.73
C ARG A 117 22.06 5.02 -0.22
N GLU A 118 23.38 4.96 -0.38
CA GLU A 118 24.12 5.82 -1.32
C GLU A 118 23.58 5.77 -2.75
N ILE A 119 23.04 4.62 -3.15
CA ILE A 119 22.48 4.41 -4.47
C ILE A 119 21.03 4.88 -4.62
N GLY A 120 20.36 5.24 -3.52
CA GLY A 120 19.06 5.93 -3.49
C GLY A 120 17.84 5.16 -3.01
N GLY A 121 17.88 3.83 -2.94
CA GLY A 121 16.79 3.03 -2.40
C GLY A 121 16.92 2.72 -0.91
N TRP A 122 16.07 1.81 -0.43
CA TRP A 122 16.03 1.35 0.96
C TRP A 122 16.17 -0.18 1.06
N ASP A 123 16.54 -0.61 2.27
CA ASP A 123 16.45 -1.99 2.74
C ASP A 123 15.35 -2.05 3.82
N HIS A 124 14.95 -3.25 4.23
CA HIS A 124 13.90 -3.47 5.22
C HIS A 124 14.20 -2.80 6.56
N ARG A 125 15.48 -2.72 6.92
CA ARG A 125 15.99 -2.23 8.20
C ARG A 125 16.87 -1.01 8.01
N VAL A 126 16.66 -0.01 8.85
CA VAL A 126 17.51 1.17 8.95
C VAL A 126 17.97 1.33 10.38
N ASP A 127 19.27 1.52 10.58
CA ASP A 127 19.84 1.86 11.88
C ASP A 127 20.02 3.38 11.99
N VAL A 128 19.26 3.99 12.91
CA VAL A 128 19.20 5.43 13.13
C VAL A 128 20.03 5.90 14.33
N ALA A 129 20.93 5.07 14.88
CA ALA A 129 21.71 5.40 16.10
C ALA A 129 22.43 6.76 16.05
N HIS A 130 22.93 7.12 14.88
CA HIS A 130 23.73 8.33 14.66
C HIS A 130 23.01 9.37 13.81
N LEU A 131 21.67 9.33 13.77
CA LEU A 131 20.91 10.27 12.97
C LEU A 131 21.22 11.71 13.41
N GLU A 132 21.68 12.51 12.46
CA GLU A 132 22.00 13.93 12.66
C GLU A 132 21.00 14.78 11.87
N PRO A 133 19.88 15.19 12.51
CA PRO A 133 18.70 15.72 11.81
C PRO A 133 18.93 17.12 11.22
N ASP A 134 20.00 17.80 11.59
CA ASP A 134 20.32 19.17 11.19
C ASP A 134 21.44 19.25 10.15
N LYS A 135 22.03 18.10 9.77
CA LYS A 135 22.96 18.05 8.63
C LYS A 135 22.19 18.22 7.33
N SER A 136 22.68 19.13 6.48
CA SER A 136 22.09 19.42 5.17
C SER A 136 22.12 18.23 4.20
N ALA A 137 23.06 17.29 4.39
CA ALA A 137 23.11 16.04 3.65
C ALA A 137 23.50 14.88 4.59
N PRO A 138 22.70 13.79 4.64
CA PRO A 138 23.05 12.63 5.45
C PRO A 138 24.23 11.87 4.84
N ILE A 139 25.09 11.30 5.69
CA ILE A 139 26.09 10.32 5.25
C ILE A 139 25.35 9.00 5.00
N ARG A 140 25.04 8.75 3.73
CA ARG A 140 24.32 7.54 3.31
C ARG A 140 25.24 6.33 3.36
N ARG A 141 24.70 5.18 3.78
CA ARG A 141 25.47 3.92 3.85
C ARG A 141 25.46 3.22 2.49
N LYS A 142 26.58 2.56 2.13
CA LYS A 142 26.60 1.56 1.06
C LYS A 142 25.64 0.42 1.37
N GLY A 143 25.10 -0.20 0.33
CA GLY A 143 24.23 -1.36 0.48
C GLY A 143 23.38 -1.62 -0.76
N ARG A 144 22.77 -2.81 -0.78
CA ARG A 144 21.70 -3.12 -1.73
C ARG A 144 20.39 -2.49 -1.26
N CYS A 145 19.51 -2.27 -2.22
CA CYS A 145 18.14 -1.83 -2.04
C CYS A 145 17.20 -2.85 -2.63
N THR A 146 15.95 -2.82 -2.19
CA THR A 146 14.93 -3.77 -2.62
C THR A 146 13.63 -3.08 -3.00
N PHE A 147 12.95 -3.70 -3.95
CA PHE A 147 11.59 -3.41 -4.37
C PHE A 147 10.58 -4.43 -3.84
N ASP A 148 11.06 -5.46 -3.13
CA ASP A 148 10.23 -6.40 -2.36
C ASP A 148 9.38 -5.66 -1.34
N ASP A 149 8.17 -6.16 -1.07
CA ASP A 149 7.27 -5.67 -0.02
C ASP A 149 7.13 -4.14 0.09
N ASP A 150 7.10 -3.43 -1.05
CA ASP A 150 6.94 -1.97 -1.13
C ASP A 150 8.00 -1.19 -0.31
N ILE A 151 9.21 -1.74 -0.08
CA ILE A 151 10.27 -1.10 0.72
C ILE A 151 10.65 0.27 0.16
N THR A 152 11.25 0.28 -1.04
CA THR A 152 11.77 1.53 -1.63
C THR A 152 10.62 2.40 -2.12
N GLN A 153 9.61 1.78 -2.72
CA GLN A 153 8.48 2.45 -3.32
C GLN A 153 7.59 3.10 -2.25
N GLY A 154 7.33 2.41 -1.13
CA GLY A 154 6.56 2.91 0.01
C GLY A 154 7.24 4.10 0.69
N ALA A 155 8.56 4.00 0.93
CA ALA A 155 9.35 5.11 1.43
C ALA A 155 9.27 6.32 0.49
N LEU A 156 9.53 6.13 -0.80
CA LEU A 156 9.56 7.23 -1.77
C LEU A 156 8.18 7.85 -2.01
N LYS A 157 7.11 7.05 -2.04
CA LYS A 157 5.71 7.55 -2.08
C LYS A 157 5.44 8.49 -0.92
N PHE A 158 5.85 8.11 0.29
CA PHE A 158 5.67 8.95 1.48
C PHE A 158 6.53 10.23 1.43
N LEU A 159 7.80 10.13 1.02
CA LEU A 159 8.67 11.32 0.92
C LEU A 159 8.12 12.36 -0.07
N ILE A 160 7.63 11.92 -1.24
CA ILE A 160 6.97 12.82 -2.21
C ILE A 160 5.72 13.47 -1.61
N ASP A 161 4.92 12.74 -0.82
CA ASP A 161 3.76 13.33 -0.15
C ASP A 161 4.16 14.33 0.94
N ALA A 162 5.24 14.06 1.69
CA ALA A 162 5.75 14.95 2.73
C ALA A 162 6.35 16.23 2.14
N ASP A 163 6.97 16.16 0.97
CA ASP A 163 7.55 17.30 0.25
C ASP A 163 6.51 18.39 -0.03
N SER A 164 5.25 18.00 -0.27
CA SER A 164 4.14 18.92 -0.50
C SER A 164 3.82 19.84 0.70
N VAL A 165 4.32 19.54 1.90
CA VAL A 165 4.07 20.34 3.11
C VAL A 165 5.35 20.78 3.83
N LEU A 166 6.47 20.08 3.61
CA LEU A 166 7.77 20.41 4.22
C LEU A 166 8.61 21.30 3.29
N ASN A 167 8.68 20.99 2.00
CA ASN A 167 9.44 21.73 0.98
C ASN A 167 10.87 22.09 1.43
N GLU A 168 11.70 21.07 1.69
CA GLU A 168 13.06 21.26 2.21
C GLU A 168 14.13 20.66 1.29
N ALA A 169 15.25 21.37 1.12
CA ALA A 169 16.30 20.97 0.19
C ALA A 169 16.86 19.55 0.43
N TRP A 170 17.00 19.14 1.71
CA TRP A 170 17.48 17.80 2.06
C TRP A 170 16.47 16.70 1.68
N LEU A 171 15.18 17.03 1.66
CA LEU A 171 14.12 16.12 1.25
C LEU A 171 14.09 16.02 -0.27
N THR A 172 14.18 17.15 -0.97
CA THR A 172 14.30 17.18 -2.44
C THR A 172 15.49 16.36 -2.92
N ASP A 173 16.68 16.50 -2.30
CA ASP A 173 17.87 15.69 -2.62
C ASP A 173 17.60 14.19 -2.47
N ALA A 174 16.97 13.78 -1.37
CA ALA A 174 16.65 12.38 -1.14
C ALA A 174 15.63 11.83 -2.15
N ILE A 175 14.62 12.61 -2.51
CA ILE A 175 13.61 12.21 -3.50
C ILE A 175 14.26 12.06 -4.88
N GLU A 176 15.05 13.04 -5.32
CA GLU A 176 15.77 12.99 -6.60
C GLU A 176 16.72 11.80 -6.68
N LEU A 177 17.45 11.51 -5.58
CA LEU A 177 18.30 10.33 -5.50
C LEU A 177 17.49 9.03 -5.62
N GLY A 178 16.34 8.94 -4.96
CA GLY A 178 15.44 7.78 -5.03
C GLY A 178 14.80 7.59 -6.41
N LEU A 179 14.37 8.65 -7.07
CA LEU A 179 13.81 8.59 -8.43
C LEU A 179 14.87 8.18 -9.45
N ARG A 180 16.09 8.73 -9.33
CA ARG A 180 17.24 8.33 -10.15
C ARG A 180 17.61 6.86 -9.94
N PHE A 181 17.59 6.38 -8.70
CA PHE A 181 17.79 4.97 -8.38
C PHE A 181 16.81 4.08 -9.14
N MET A 182 15.51 4.41 -9.05
CA MET A 182 14.47 3.61 -9.69
C MET A 182 14.62 3.60 -11.21
N GLN A 183 14.90 4.75 -11.84
CA GLN A 183 15.19 4.81 -13.28
C GLN A 183 16.43 4.00 -13.66
N LYS A 184 17.51 4.08 -12.87
CA LYS A 184 18.76 3.33 -13.10
C LYS A 184 18.60 1.82 -12.95
N SER A 185 17.71 1.39 -12.06
CA SER A 185 17.43 -0.03 -11.82
C SER A 185 16.40 -0.63 -12.78
N GLN A 186 15.74 0.20 -13.60
CA GLN A 186 14.79 -0.27 -14.61
C GLN A 186 15.56 -0.90 -15.78
N PHE A 187 15.16 -2.10 -16.18
CA PHE A 187 15.70 -2.76 -17.35
C PHE A 187 15.25 -2.09 -18.66
N ASP A 188 15.98 -2.35 -19.75
CA ASP A 188 15.67 -1.79 -21.07
C ASP A 188 14.26 -2.13 -21.57
N ASN A 189 13.76 -3.32 -21.20
CA ASN A 189 12.40 -3.76 -21.52
C ASN A 189 11.31 -3.16 -20.60
N GLY A 190 11.68 -2.30 -19.65
CA GLY A 190 10.77 -1.59 -18.76
C GLY A 190 10.50 -2.26 -17.41
N ALA A 191 10.95 -3.50 -17.19
CA ALA A 191 10.79 -4.18 -15.90
C ALA A 191 11.72 -3.65 -14.79
N TRP A 192 11.48 -4.10 -13.57
CA TRP A 192 12.37 -3.92 -12.42
C TRP A 192 12.74 -5.27 -11.78
N PRO A 193 13.94 -5.36 -11.17
CA PRO A 193 14.33 -6.52 -10.37
C PRO A 193 13.64 -6.52 -9.00
N GLN A 194 13.79 -7.60 -8.23
CA GLN A 194 13.44 -7.56 -6.79
C GLN A 194 14.50 -6.77 -6.00
N TRP A 195 15.79 -6.95 -6.31
CA TRP A 195 16.90 -6.30 -5.61
C TRP A 195 17.85 -5.58 -6.58
N TYR A 196 18.38 -4.44 -6.15
CA TYR A 196 19.42 -3.70 -6.89
C TYR A 196 20.52 -3.14 -5.96
N PRO A 197 21.82 -3.20 -6.31
CA PRO A 197 22.37 -3.86 -7.49
C PRO A 197 22.07 -5.36 -7.49
N LEU A 198 22.03 -5.92 -8.69
CA LEU A 198 21.65 -7.31 -8.92
C LEU A 198 22.46 -8.26 -8.03
N ARG A 199 21.78 -9.23 -7.41
CA ARG A 199 22.36 -10.12 -6.38
C ARG A 199 22.36 -11.60 -6.74
N GLY A 200 21.95 -11.95 -7.96
CA GLY A 200 21.88 -13.31 -8.46
C GLY A 200 20.58 -14.03 -8.09
N GLY A 201 20.34 -15.16 -8.76
CA GLY A 201 19.12 -15.95 -8.59
C GLY A 201 17.85 -15.20 -9.00
N TYR A 202 16.72 -15.62 -8.45
CA TYR A 202 15.40 -15.04 -8.78
C TYR A 202 15.28 -13.56 -8.40
N HIS A 203 16.16 -13.05 -7.53
CA HIS A 203 16.17 -11.64 -7.15
C HIS A 203 16.48 -10.69 -8.32
N ASN A 204 17.08 -11.20 -9.41
CA ASN A 204 17.41 -10.44 -10.61
C ASN A 204 16.29 -10.44 -11.66
N TYR A 205 15.29 -11.31 -11.51
CA TYR A 205 14.23 -11.49 -12.50
C TYR A 205 13.34 -10.25 -12.61
N TYR A 206 12.52 -10.22 -13.67
CA TYR A 206 11.46 -9.24 -13.78
C TYR A 206 10.36 -9.61 -12.77
N THR A 207 10.23 -8.82 -11.70
CA THR A 207 9.48 -9.23 -10.51
C THR A 207 8.15 -8.49 -10.35
N TYR A 208 7.04 -9.22 -10.44
CA TYR A 208 5.72 -8.74 -10.01
C TYR A 208 5.38 -9.16 -8.57
N ASN A 209 6.07 -10.18 -8.04
CA ASN A 209 5.88 -10.62 -6.67
C ASN A 209 5.87 -9.43 -5.71
N ASP A 210 4.93 -9.45 -4.77
CA ASP A 210 4.70 -8.37 -3.80
C ASP A 210 4.62 -6.98 -4.43
N HIS A 211 4.02 -6.93 -5.63
CA HIS A 211 3.70 -5.73 -6.39
C HIS A 211 4.92 -4.93 -6.86
N ALA A 212 6.14 -5.49 -6.83
CA ALA A 212 7.38 -4.75 -7.04
C ALA A 212 7.35 -3.83 -8.29
N ILE A 213 7.09 -4.37 -9.48
CA ILE A 213 6.93 -3.55 -10.72
C ILE A 213 5.71 -2.61 -10.64
N ASN A 214 4.58 -3.06 -10.11
CA ASN A 214 3.35 -2.28 -10.05
C ASN A 214 3.53 -1.01 -9.20
N ASP A 215 4.17 -1.13 -8.05
CA ASP A 215 4.47 -0.01 -7.16
C ASP A 215 5.57 0.90 -7.73
N CYS A 216 6.52 0.36 -8.51
CA CYS A 216 7.47 1.19 -9.25
C CYS A 216 6.75 2.12 -10.24
N ILE A 217 5.80 1.59 -11.01
CA ILE A 217 4.95 2.37 -11.92
C ILE A 217 4.17 3.44 -11.14
N ALA A 218 3.58 3.07 -9.99
CA ALA A 218 2.81 4.00 -9.17
C ALA A 218 3.65 5.17 -8.63
N VAL A 219 4.90 4.91 -8.20
CA VAL A 219 5.84 5.96 -7.79
C VAL A 219 6.15 6.90 -8.96
N MET A 220 6.44 6.36 -10.14
CA MET A 220 6.77 7.17 -11.31
C MET A 220 5.60 8.06 -11.76
N LEU A 221 4.37 7.54 -11.71
CA LEU A 221 3.18 8.36 -11.96
C LEU A 221 2.98 9.44 -10.89
N LYS A 222 3.22 9.12 -9.61
CA LYS A 222 3.14 10.09 -8.51
C LYS A 222 4.19 11.20 -8.67
N ALA A 223 5.43 10.84 -9.00
CA ALA A 223 6.51 11.79 -9.24
C ALA A 223 6.21 12.71 -10.44
N HIS A 224 5.71 12.15 -11.54
CA HIS A 224 5.26 12.95 -12.68
C HIS A 224 4.13 13.92 -12.28
N ALA A 225 3.13 13.47 -11.51
CA ALA A 225 2.06 14.34 -11.05
C ALA A 225 2.52 15.45 -10.08
N ALA A 226 3.56 15.18 -9.28
CA ALA A 226 4.09 16.14 -8.31
C ALA A 226 5.04 17.16 -8.94
N TYR A 227 5.85 16.74 -9.91
CA TYR A 227 6.99 17.53 -10.41
C TYR A 227 6.89 17.90 -11.89
N ASP A 228 5.92 17.37 -12.64
CA ASP A 228 5.69 17.63 -14.07
C ASP A 228 6.92 17.35 -14.96
N ARG A 229 7.62 16.25 -14.66
CA ARG A 229 8.86 15.84 -15.35
C ARG A 229 8.61 14.64 -16.28
N PRO A 230 8.74 14.81 -17.61
CA PRO A 230 8.30 13.81 -18.59
C PRO A 230 9.05 12.48 -18.50
N GLU A 231 10.28 12.47 -18.00
CA GLU A 231 11.09 11.26 -17.81
C GLU A 231 10.46 10.26 -16.82
N TYR A 232 9.68 10.75 -15.85
CA TYR A 232 8.98 9.88 -14.91
C TYR A 232 7.77 9.22 -15.58
N LEU A 233 7.01 9.98 -16.37
CA LEU A 233 5.93 9.41 -17.17
C LEU A 233 6.49 8.37 -18.16
N ALA A 234 7.57 8.69 -18.85
CA ALA A 234 8.21 7.75 -19.77
C ALA A 234 8.66 6.44 -19.07
N SER A 235 9.21 6.54 -17.85
CA SER A 235 9.56 5.35 -17.06
C SER A 235 8.33 4.52 -16.65
N ALA A 236 7.24 5.17 -16.22
CA ALA A 236 5.98 4.52 -15.92
C ALA A 236 5.39 3.79 -17.14
N GLU A 237 5.42 4.44 -18.31
CA GLU A 237 4.90 3.88 -19.55
C GLU A 237 5.71 2.68 -20.03
N ARG A 238 7.04 2.69 -19.90
CA ARG A 238 7.89 1.51 -20.15
C ARG A 238 7.51 0.35 -19.23
N GLY A 239 7.24 0.61 -17.95
CA GLY A 239 6.74 -0.42 -17.03
C GLY A 239 5.38 -0.97 -17.45
N GLY A 240 4.47 -0.11 -17.90
CA GLY A 240 3.18 -0.52 -18.47
C GLY A 240 3.32 -1.35 -19.74
N ASP A 241 4.27 -1.00 -20.61
CA ASP A 241 4.57 -1.75 -21.83
C ASP A 241 5.18 -3.12 -21.50
N PHE A 242 6.01 -3.21 -20.45
CA PHE A 242 6.46 -4.49 -19.91
C PHE A 242 5.29 -5.39 -19.47
N ILE A 243 4.27 -4.83 -18.81
CA ILE A 243 3.05 -5.58 -18.45
C ILE A 243 2.38 -6.14 -19.71
N ILE A 244 2.27 -5.36 -20.77
CA ILE A 244 1.63 -5.84 -22.02
C ILE A 244 2.45 -6.97 -22.64
N ILE A 245 3.77 -6.80 -22.81
CA ILE A 245 4.61 -7.80 -23.50
C ILE A 245 4.87 -9.08 -22.69
N SER A 246 4.73 -9.03 -21.36
CA SER A 246 4.90 -10.21 -20.49
C SER A 246 3.62 -11.02 -20.29
N GLN A 247 2.47 -10.56 -20.84
CA GLN A 247 1.24 -11.33 -20.78
C GLN A 247 1.42 -12.66 -21.53
N LEU A 248 1.01 -13.75 -20.89
CA LEU A 248 1.03 -15.05 -21.53
C LEU A 248 -0.04 -15.13 -22.65
N PRO A 249 0.16 -15.97 -23.68
CA PRO A 249 -0.82 -16.11 -24.74
C PRO A 249 -2.12 -16.78 -24.25
N LYS A 250 -3.20 -16.59 -25.00
CA LYS A 250 -4.43 -17.37 -24.81
C LYS A 250 -4.13 -18.88 -24.94
N PRO A 251 -4.83 -19.75 -24.19
CA PRO A 251 -5.98 -19.44 -23.33
C PRO A 251 -5.64 -18.96 -21.91
N GLN A 252 -4.36 -18.88 -21.53
CA GLN A 252 -3.93 -18.52 -20.16
C GLN A 252 -3.36 -17.10 -20.08
N ALA A 253 -4.14 -16.10 -20.50
CA ALA A 253 -3.68 -14.72 -20.65
C ALA A 253 -3.51 -13.94 -19.32
N GLY A 254 -2.92 -14.57 -18.30
CA GLY A 254 -2.50 -13.94 -17.07
C GLY A 254 -0.98 -13.69 -17.03
N TRP A 255 -0.48 -13.43 -15.82
CA TRP A 255 0.95 -13.17 -15.58
C TRP A 255 1.51 -14.01 -14.44
N ALA A 256 2.78 -14.38 -14.53
CA ALA A 256 3.51 -15.07 -13.47
C ALA A 256 4.00 -14.11 -12.37
N GLN A 257 4.40 -14.66 -11.21
CA GLN A 257 5.02 -13.86 -10.13
C GLN A 257 6.34 -13.20 -10.56
N GLN A 258 7.12 -13.91 -11.38
CA GLN A 258 8.36 -13.41 -11.94
C GLN A 258 8.68 -14.07 -13.28
N TYR A 259 9.46 -13.36 -14.10
CA TYR A 259 9.94 -13.84 -15.38
C TYR A 259 11.47 -13.80 -15.42
N SER A 260 12.08 -14.89 -15.89
CA SER A 260 13.52 -14.88 -16.20
C SER A 260 13.82 -13.87 -17.30
N HIS A 261 15.12 -13.60 -17.52
CA HIS A 261 15.54 -12.72 -18.61
C HIS A 261 15.19 -13.26 -20.02
N ASP A 262 14.84 -14.54 -20.13
CA ASP A 262 14.30 -15.18 -21.34
C ASP A 262 12.77 -14.99 -21.50
N MET A 263 12.14 -14.14 -20.69
CA MET A 263 10.69 -13.87 -20.68
C MET A 263 9.83 -15.12 -20.38
N LYS A 264 10.35 -16.07 -19.60
CA LYS A 264 9.62 -17.25 -19.17
C LYS A 264 9.23 -17.15 -17.69
N PRO A 265 8.02 -17.57 -17.29
CA PRO A 265 7.70 -17.81 -15.89
C PRO A 265 8.80 -18.64 -15.22
N ALA A 266 9.25 -18.22 -14.04
CA ALA A 266 10.41 -18.82 -13.40
C ALA A 266 10.16 -19.11 -11.92
N TRP A 267 10.91 -20.07 -11.37
CA TRP A 267 10.95 -20.34 -9.93
C TRP A 267 11.43 -19.10 -9.17
N ALA A 268 10.85 -18.83 -8.01
CA ALA A 268 11.45 -17.92 -7.03
C ALA A 268 12.03 -18.74 -5.88
N ARG A 269 11.37 -18.71 -4.72
CA ARG A 269 11.73 -19.60 -3.61
C ARG A 269 11.41 -21.05 -4.00
N SER A 270 11.97 -22.01 -3.27
CA SER A 270 11.84 -23.44 -3.59
C SER A 270 10.39 -23.92 -3.69
N PHE A 271 9.46 -23.26 -3.02
CA PHE A 271 8.04 -23.59 -3.02
C PHE A 271 7.20 -22.71 -3.96
N GLU A 272 7.81 -21.84 -4.76
CA GLU A 272 7.12 -20.94 -5.70
C GLU A 272 7.39 -21.35 -7.15
N PRO A 273 6.68 -22.38 -7.65
CA PRO A 273 6.86 -22.88 -9.01
C PRO A 273 6.50 -21.85 -10.09
N PRO A 274 7.08 -21.97 -11.30
CA PRO A 274 6.64 -21.25 -12.47
C PRO A 274 5.16 -21.51 -12.73
N GLY A 275 4.36 -20.45 -12.77
CA GLY A 275 2.93 -20.56 -12.99
C GLY A 275 2.28 -19.21 -13.24
N VAL A 276 1.11 -19.25 -13.85
CA VAL A 276 0.25 -18.06 -13.99
C VAL A 276 -0.35 -17.75 -12.63
N CYS A 277 -0.22 -16.50 -12.18
CA CYS A 277 -0.58 -16.09 -10.83
C CYS A 277 -1.84 -15.21 -10.82
N SER A 278 -2.86 -15.65 -10.09
CA SER A 278 -4.15 -14.94 -10.00
C SER A 278 -4.01 -13.57 -9.34
N ALA A 279 -3.22 -13.49 -8.27
CA ALA A 279 -3.00 -12.25 -7.53
C ALA A 279 -2.26 -11.22 -8.38
N VAL A 280 -1.16 -11.62 -9.04
CA VAL A 280 -0.41 -10.74 -9.94
C VAL A 280 -1.26 -10.32 -11.13
N THR A 281 -2.07 -11.22 -11.69
CA THR A 281 -2.98 -10.87 -12.78
C THR A 281 -3.98 -9.80 -12.36
N ALA A 282 -4.57 -9.91 -11.15
CA ALA A 282 -5.45 -8.88 -10.62
C ALA A 282 -4.73 -7.53 -10.44
N ASN A 283 -3.49 -7.54 -9.96
CA ASN A 283 -2.67 -6.34 -9.80
C ASN A 283 -2.32 -5.68 -11.13
N ASN A 284 -1.91 -6.47 -12.12
CA ASN A 284 -1.60 -5.97 -13.46
C ASN A 284 -2.83 -5.36 -14.12
N ILE A 285 -4.03 -5.94 -13.96
CA ILE A 285 -5.28 -5.31 -14.39
C ILE A 285 -5.46 -3.93 -13.74
N ARG A 286 -5.26 -3.80 -12.43
CA ARG A 286 -5.39 -2.50 -11.73
C ARG A 286 -4.37 -1.48 -12.22
N THR A 287 -3.11 -1.88 -12.37
CA THR A 287 -2.05 -0.98 -12.86
C THR A 287 -2.29 -0.54 -14.29
N LEU A 288 -2.74 -1.43 -15.16
CA LEU A 288 -3.11 -1.11 -16.54
C LEU A 288 -4.29 -0.12 -16.61
N VAL A 289 -5.31 -0.34 -15.77
CA VAL A 289 -6.42 0.62 -15.64
C VAL A 289 -5.94 1.97 -15.10
N GLN A 290 -5.02 1.99 -14.12
CA GLN A 290 -4.43 3.22 -13.60
C GLN A 290 -3.65 3.98 -14.68
N LEU A 291 -2.82 3.28 -15.46
CA LEU A 291 -2.08 3.85 -16.59
C LEU A 291 -3.04 4.40 -17.65
N TYR A 292 -4.11 3.68 -17.99
CA TYR A 292 -5.15 4.19 -18.88
C TYR A 292 -5.81 5.45 -18.33
N VAL A 293 -6.19 5.46 -17.05
CA VAL A 293 -6.82 6.63 -16.42
C VAL A 293 -5.89 7.84 -16.46
N TYR A 294 -4.59 7.64 -16.24
CA TYR A 294 -3.58 8.69 -16.25
C TYR A 294 -3.26 9.20 -17.66
N THR A 295 -2.98 8.29 -18.60
CA THR A 295 -2.42 8.60 -19.93
C THR A 295 -3.46 8.73 -21.04
N LYS A 296 -4.66 8.17 -20.84
CA LYS A 296 -5.70 7.99 -21.86
C LYS A 296 -5.27 7.14 -23.06
N LYS A 297 -4.23 6.30 -22.92
CA LYS A 297 -3.77 5.40 -23.99
C LYS A 297 -4.50 4.06 -23.93
N ASP A 298 -5.32 3.76 -24.93
CA ASP A 298 -6.15 2.54 -25.00
C ASP A 298 -5.34 1.23 -25.01
N LYS A 299 -4.07 1.28 -25.43
CA LYS A 299 -3.17 0.10 -25.41
C LYS A 299 -3.13 -0.57 -24.04
N TYR A 300 -3.26 0.20 -22.95
CA TYR A 300 -3.26 -0.34 -21.59
C TYR A 300 -4.52 -1.14 -21.25
N LEU A 301 -5.66 -0.89 -21.89
CA LEU A 301 -6.88 -1.68 -21.68
C LEU A 301 -6.97 -2.92 -22.57
N SER A 302 -6.25 -2.94 -23.69
CA SER A 302 -6.25 -4.05 -24.67
C SER A 302 -6.02 -5.46 -24.08
N PRO A 303 -5.05 -5.70 -23.17
CA PRO A 303 -4.80 -7.05 -22.62
C PRO A 303 -5.85 -7.52 -21.60
N VAL A 304 -6.62 -6.60 -21.01
CA VAL A 304 -7.47 -6.87 -19.83
C VAL A 304 -8.60 -7.88 -20.10
N PRO A 305 -9.35 -7.83 -21.22
CA PRO A 305 -10.41 -8.81 -21.49
C PRO A 305 -9.94 -10.28 -21.45
N ALA A 306 -8.78 -10.58 -22.03
CA ALA A 306 -8.26 -11.94 -22.07
C ALA A 306 -7.81 -12.42 -20.67
N ALA A 307 -7.24 -11.52 -19.86
CA ALA A 307 -6.90 -11.81 -18.48
C ALA A 307 -8.13 -12.09 -17.61
N ILE A 308 -9.21 -11.32 -17.80
CA ILE A 308 -10.48 -11.54 -17.10
C ILE A 308 -11.09 -12.89 -17.50
N ASP A 309 -11.11 -13.23 -18.79
CA ASP A 309 -11.58 -14.53 -19.27
C ASP A 309 -10.81 -15.69 -18.62
N TRP A 310 -9.48 -15.59 -18.52
CA TRP A 310 -8.66 -16.57 -17.81
C TRP A 310 -8.99 -16.66 -16.32
N LEU A 311 -9.13 -15.53 -15.63
CA LEU A 311 -9.48 -15.50 -14.19
C LEU A 311 -10.85 -16.14 -13.95
N GLU A 312 -11.87 -15.82 -14.75
CA GLU A 312 -13.21 -16.39 -14.61
C GLU A 312 -13.20 -17.92 -14.82
N LYS A 313 -12.45 -18.42 -15.82
CA LYS A 313 -12.29 -19.86 -16.10
C LYS A 313 -11.46 -20.61 -15.07
N SER A 314 -10.63 -19.90 -14.31
CA SER A 314 -9.69 -20.51 -13.35
C SER A 314 -10.24 -20.59 -11.93
N LYS A 315 -11.45 -20.08 -11.66
CA LYS A 315 -12.09 -20.16 -10.34
C LYS A 315 -12.09 -21.59 -9.79
N ILE A 316 -11.70 -21.74 -8.52
CA ILE A 316 -11.89 -23.00 -7.77
C ILE A 316 -13.34 -23.06 -7.25
N SER A 317 -13.82 -21.94 -6.72
CA SER A 317 -15.19 -21.76 -6.24
C SER A 317 -15.55 -20.27 -6.22
N ASP A 318 -16.72 -19.92 -5.68
CA ASP A 318 -17.17 -18.53 -5.60
C ASP A 318 -16.16 -17.65 -4.88
N ASN A 319 -15.64 -16.66 -5.62
CA ASN A 319 -14.58 -15.74 -5.19
C ASN A 319 -13.28 -16.42 -4.71
N LEU A 320 -12.99 -17.65 -5.11
CA LEU A 320 -11.79 -18.36 -4.69
C LEU A 320 -10.95 -18.82 -5.87
N TRP A 321 -9.65 -18.51 -5.83
CA TRP A 321 -8.66 -18.91 -6.83
C TRP A 321 -7.44 -19.53 -6.18
N ALA A 322 -6.74 -20.40 -6.91
CA ALA A 322 -5.37 -20.75 -6.58
C ALA A 322 -4.47 -19.53 -6.77
N ARG A 323 -3.38 -19.47 -6.01
CA ARG A 323 -2.32 -18.50 -6.21
C ARG A 323 -1.65 -18.73 -7.55
N LEU A 324 -1.37 -19.98 -7.90
CA LEU A 324 -0.59 -20.40 -9.08
C LEU A 324 -1.30 -21.50 -9.88
N TYR A 325 -1.22 -21.38 -11.21
CA TYR A 325 -1.70 -22.37 -12.18
C TYR A 325 -0.56 -22.76 -13.11
N GLU A 326 -0.42 -24.06 -13.37
CA GLU A 326 0.57 -24.60 -14.28
C GLU A 326 0.34 -24.07 -15.71
N VAL A 327 1.44 -23.64 -16.33
CA VAL A 327 1.45 -23.19 -17.72
C VAL A 327 1.17 -24.38 -18.64
N GLY A 328 0.28 -24.19 -19.61
CA GLY A 328 -0.18 -25.20 -20.56
C GLY A 328 -1.44 -25.95 -20.10
N THR A 329 -1.51 -26.38 -18.85
CA THR A 329 -2.61 -27.25 -18.36
C THR A 329 -3.70 -26.50 -17.61
N ASN A 330 -3.40 -25.31 -17.08
CA ASN A 330 -4.28 -24.54 -16.20
C ASN A 330 -4.70 -25.27 -14.93
N ARG A 331 -3.90 -26.23 -14.46
CA ARG A 331 -4.15 -26.92 -13.20
C ARG A 331 -3.58 -26.09 -12.03
N PRO A 332 -4.31 -25.92 -10.92
CA PRO A 332 -3.74 -25.38 -9.69
C PRO A 332 -2.48 -26.15 -9.28
N ILE A 333 -1.43 -25.41 -8.90
CA ILE A 333 -0.17 -25.98 -8.43
C ILE A 333 0.25 -25.34 -7.11
N TYR A 334 0.94 -26.13 -6.31
CA TYR A 334 1.38 -25.77 -4.97
C TYR A 334 2.83 -26.22 -4.74
N GLY A 335 3.48 -25.63 -3.76
CA GLY A 335 4.82 -26.01 -3.30
C GLY A 335 4.87 -26.08 -1.78
N ASP A 336 5.94 -26.67 -1.26
CA ASP A 336 6.22 -26.72 0.17
C ASP A 336 7.68 -26.39 0.43
N ARG A 337 7.95 -25.48 1.38
CA ARG A 337 9.32 -25.03 1.70
C ARG A 337 10.24 -26.18 2.08
N MET A 338 9.69 -27.22 2.69
CA MET A 338 10.46 -28.37 3.18
C MET A 338 10.80 -29.38 2.09
N ASP A 339 10.10 -29.35 0.94
CA ASP A 339 10.23 -30.35 -0.12
C ASP A 339 11.03 -29.86 -1.32
N GLY A 340 11.68 -28.69 -1.21
CA GLY A 340 12.42 -28.10 -2.31
C GLY A 340 11.52 -27.75 -3.50
N HIS A 341 12.05 -27.85 -4.72
CA HIS A 341 11.36 -27.51 -5.99
C HIS A 341 10.30 -28.54 -6.42
N LYS A 342 9.61 -29.17 -5.47
CA LYS A 342 8.57 -30.15 -5.73
C LYS A 342 7.22 -29.46 -5.96
N VAL A 343 6.55 -29.84 -7.04
CA VAL A 343 5.21 -29.37 -7.37
C VAL A 343 4.16 -30.36 -6.87
N TYR A 344 3.17 -29.84 -6.17
CA TYR A 344 1.97 -30.54 -5.76
C TYR A 344 0.78 -30.09 -6.60
N TYR A 345 -0.07 -31.04 -7.00
CA TYR A 345 -1.36 -30.76 -7.67
C TYR A 345 -2.56 -30.98 -6.75
N ASP A 346 -2.31 -31.55 -5.57
CA ASP A 346 -3.30 -31.82 -4.54
C ASP A 346 -2.97 -30.93 -3.34
N TYR A 347 -3.88 -30.02 -3.03
CA TYR A 347 -3.70 -29.05 -1.95
C TYR A 347 -3.53 -29.73 -0.59
N GLU A 348 -4.19 -30.87 -0.36
CA GLU A 348 -4.12 -31.57 0.93
C GLU A 348 -2.78 -32.27 1.17
N LYS A 349 -1.96 -32.43 0.12
CA LYS A 349 -0.59 -32.95 0.24
C LYS A 349 0.43 -31.89 0.64
N VAL A 350 0.06 -30.61 0.61
CA VAL A 350 0.90 -29.52 1.13
C VAL A 350 0.84 -29.52 2.65
N SER A 351 1.99 -29.35 3.32
CA SER A 351 2.04 -29.43 4.77
C SER A 351 1.10 -28.40 5.41
N ARG A 352 0.55 -28.75 6.59
CA ARG A 352 -0.32 -27.83 7.35
C ARG A 352 0.37 -26.49 7.62
N LYS A 353 1.68 -26.51 7.88
CA LYS A 353 2.49 -25.31 8.12
C LYS A 353 2.43 -24.40 6.90
N GLU A 354 2.78 -24.90 5.71
CA GLU A 354 2.81 -24.08 4.50
C GLU A 354 1.40 -23.61 4.10
N ARG A 355 0.38 -24.46 4.24
CA ARG A 355 -1.02 -24.06 4.02
C ARG A 355 -1.50 -22.94 4.93
N SER A 356 -0.94 -22.85 6.14
CA SER A 356 -1.29 -21.79 7.10
C SER A 356 -0.46 -20.52 6.95
N SER A 357 0.75 -20.60 6.39
CA SER A 357 1.69 -19.48 6.31
C SER A 357 1.74 -18.80 4.94
N TYR A 358 1.30 -19.47 3.88
CA TYR A 358 1.30 -18.92 2.53
C TYR A 358 -0.12 -18.95 1.93
N GLY A 359 -0.54 -17.82 1.37
CA GLY A 359 -1.85 -17.65 0.75
C GLY A 359 -1.95 -18.41 -0.58
N TRP A 360 -2.10 -19.73 -0.52
CA TRP A 360 -2.26 -20.60 -1.68
C TRP A 360 -3.62 -20.48 -2.34
N HIS A 361 -4.65 -20.16 -1.58
CA HIS A 361 -5.99 -19.83 -2.08
C HIS A 361 -6.43 -18.46 -1.56
N GLY A 362 -7.21 -17.73 -2.35
CA GLY A 362 -7.75 -16.44 -1.92
C GLY A 362 -8.56 -15.72 -2.98
N GLU A 363 -9.21 -14.62 -2.57
CA GLU A 363 -9.97 -13.76 -3.47
C GLU A 363 -9.08 -12.81 -4.29
N TYR A 364 -7.91 -12.45 -3.72
CA TYR A 364 -6.90 -11.54 -4.29
C TYR A 364 -7.46 -10.20 -4.84
N GLY A 365 -8.64 -9.81 -4.36
CA GLY A 365 -9.40 -8.64 -4.83
C GLY A 365 -9.78 -8.69 -6.32
N ILE A 366 -9.78 -9.86 -6.96
CA ILE A 366 -10.04 -10.04 -8.40
C ILE A 366 -11.37 -9.37 -8.80
N THR A 367 -12.42 -9.60 -8.03
CA THR A 367 -13.75 -9.00 -8.26
C THR A 367 -13.70 -7.46 -8.27
N SER A 368 -12.88 -6.86 -7.39
CA SER A 368 -12.68 -5.41 -7.36
C SER A 368 -11.91 -4.91 -8.58
N ALA A 369 -10.86 -5.62 -9.01
CA ALA A 369 -10.09 -5.27 -10.22
C ALA A 369 -10.97 -5.32 -11.48
N ILE A 370 -11.75 -6.39 -11.64
CA ILE A 370 -12.71 -6.55 -12.75
C ILE A 370 -13.75 -5.43 -12.72
N SER A 371 -14.30 -5.13 -11.54
CA SER A 371 -15.29 -4.06 -11.39
C SER A 371 -14.70 -2.69 -11.74
N GLN A 372 -13.46 -2.41 -11.36
CA GLN A 372 -12.77 -1.18 -11.70
C GLN A 372 -12.61 -1.04 -13.22
N TYR A 373 -12.12 -2.08 -13.90
CA TYR A 373 -12.03 -2.11 -15.35
C TYR A 373 -13.38 -1.87 -16.04
N ARG A 374 -14.42 -2.61 -15.63
CA ARG A 374 -15.76 -2.49 -16.23
C ARG A 374 -16.33 -1.07 -16.08
N ARG A 375 -16.14 -0.42 -14.93
CA ARG A 375 -16.55 0.99 -14.73
C ARG A 375 -15.88 1.93 -15.71
N HIS A 376 -14.57 1.78 -15.93
CA HIS A 376 -13.85 2.65 -16.86
C HIS A 376 -14.19 2.38 -18.33
N LYS A 377 -14.48 1.14 -18.71
CA LYS A 377 -14.95 0.81 -20.05
C LYS A 377 -16.35 1.40 -20.33
N ALA A 378 -17.28 1.28 -19.38
CA ALA A 378 -18.63 1.85 -19.52
C ALA A 378 -18.60 3.39 -19.61
N ALA A 379 -17.72 4.04 -18.84
CA ALA A 379 -17.51 5.49 -18.90
C ALA A 379 -16.87 5.99 -20.21
N VAL A 380 -16.37 5.10 -21.06
CA VAL A 380 -15.86 5.42 -22.41
C VAL A 380 -16.96 5.27 -23.45
N SER A 381 -17.95 4.39 -23.22
CA SER A 381 -19.09 4.20 -24.13
C SER A 381 -20.20 5.23 -23.93
N ASP A 382 -20.36 5.78 -22.72
CA ASP A 382 -21.20 6.95 -22.47
C ASP A 382 -20.32 8.21 -22.52
N ASP A 383 -20.61 9.16 -23.41
CA ASP A 383 -19.91 10.45 -23.51
C ASP A 383 -20.03 11.32 -22.21
N ALA A 384 -20.77 10.83 -21.22
CA ALA A 384 -20.81 11.34 -19.86
C ALA A 384 -19.57 10.87 -19.08
N ARG A 385 -18.45 11.53 -19.32
CA ARG A 385 -17.22 11.37 -18.53
C ARG A 385 -17.54 11.54 -17.04
N PRO A 386 -17.17 10.60 -16.16
CA PRO A 386 -17.28 10.83 -14.72
C PRO A 386 -16.43 12.04 -14.35
N ASP A 387 -17.04 12.97 -13.63
CA ASP A 387 -16.42 14.20 -13.14
C ASP A 387 -15.01 13.91 -12.58
N LYS A 388 -14.02 14.63 -13.12
CA LYS A 388 -12.59 14.56 -12.77
C LYS A 388 -12.33 14.82 -11.28
N SER A 389 -13.32 15.29 -10.53
CA SER A 389 -13.13 15.72 -9.15
C SER A 389 -12.98 14.58 -8.15
N GLY A 390 -13.45 13.36 -8.44
CA GLY A 390 -13.51 12.29 -7.43
C GLY A 390 -14.37 12.66 -6.20
N VAL A 391 -15.13 13.75 -6.27
CA VAL A 391 -15.91 14.29 -5.16
C VAL A 391 -17.19 13.46 -5.04
N ILE A 392 -17.24 12.64 -3.99
CA ILE A 392 -18.46 11.95 -3.59
C ILE A 392 -19.49 12.97 -3.12
N SER A 393 -20.76 12.79 -3.54
CA SER A 393 -21.86 13.67 -3.14
C SER A 393 -21.99 13.77 -1.62
N LYS A 394 -22.51 14.91 -1.13
CA LYS A 394 -22.75 15.12 0.31
C LYS A 394 -23.55 13.98 0.93
N GLU A 395 -24.57 13.47 0.24
CA GLU A 395 -25.38 12.33 0.69
C GLU A 395 -24.56 11.03 0.77
N SER A 396 -23.76 10.73 -0.26
CA SER A 396 -22.87 9.57 -0.28
C SER A 396 -21.86 9.62 0.86
N ARG A 397 -21.32 10.81 1.13
CA ARG A 397 -20.43 11.04 2.28
C ARG A 397 -21.11 10.76 3.62
N ILE A 398 -22.29 11.33 3.84
CA ILE A 398 -23.06 11.11 5.08
C ILE A 398 -23.34 9.61 5.26
N LYS A 399 -23.79 8.93 4.20
CA LYS A 399 -24.08 7.49 4.23
C LYS A 399 -22.84 6.64 4.53
N ARG A 400 -21.68 6.99 3.96
CA ARG A 400 -20.41 6.32 4.24
C ARG A 400 -19.94 6.58 5.67
N ALA A 401 -20.03 7.82 6.15
CA ALA A 401 -19.64 8.17 7.51
C ALA A 401 -20.49 7.41 8.53
N THR A 402 -21.82 7.40 8.37
CA THR A 402 -22.73 6.67 9.25
C THR A 402 -22.48 5.17 9.25
N ARG A 403 -22.08 4.58 8.11
CA ARG A 403 -21.66 3.17 8.06
C ARG A 403 -20.37 2.90 8.84
N LEU A 404 -19.48 3.88 8.94
CA LEU A 404 -18.23 3.75 9.69
C LEU A 404 -18.39 3.96 11.20
N GLU A 405 -19.43 4.68 11.64
CA GLU A 405 -19.64 5.02 13.06
C GLU A 405 -19.51 3.82 14.02
N PRO A 406 -20.09 2.62 13.76
CA PRO A 406 -19.92 1.47 14.67
C PRO A 406 -18.46 1.00 14.79
N THR A 407 -17.70 1.04 13.68
CA THR A 407 -16.28 0.68 13.69
C THR A 407 -15.45 1.74 14.39
N VAL A 408 -15.75 3.02 14.16
CA VAL A 408 -15.09 4.14 14.83
C VAL A 408 -15.27 4.05 16.34
N LYS A 409 -16.49 3.81 16.83
CA LYS A 409 -16.76 3.65 18.27
C LYS A 409 -15.96 2.50 18.89
N ARG A 410 -15.94 1.33 18.24
CA ARG A 410 -15.11 0.19 18.69
C ARG A 410 -13.62 0.52 18.74
N ILE A 411 -13.10 1.28 17.77
CA ILE A 411 -11.70 1.70 17.76
C ILE A 411 -11.40 2.64 18.93
N ILE A 412 -12.32 3.58 19.24
CA ILE A 412 -12.20 4.49 20.38
C ILE A 412 -12.21 3.71 21.70
N GLU A 413 -13.19 2.82 21.87
CA GLU A 413 -13.36 1.99 23.08
C GLU A 413 -12.18 1.04 23.31
N ALA A 414 -11.51 0.60 22.25
CA ALA A 414 -10.36 -0.30 22.32
C ALA A 414 -9.03 0.41 22.64
N LEU A 415 -8.99 1.75 22.68
CA LEU A 415 -7.79 2.49 23.06
C LEU A 415 -7.65 2.45 24.59
N ASP A 416 -6.53 1.94 25.09
CA ASP A 416 -6.29 1.90 26.53
C ASP A 416 -5.91 3.29 27.11
N SER A 417 -5.78 3.36 28.44
CA SER A 417 -5.44 4.60 29.15
C SER A 417 -4.04 5.14 28.85
N GLU A 418 -3.16 4.32 28.26
CA GLU A 418 -1.82 4.74 27.83
C GLU A 418 -1.81 5.22 26.36
N GLY A 419 -2.95 5.16 25.65
CA GLY A 419 -3.07 5.56 24.25
C GLY A 419 -2.66 4.45 23.29
N ARG A 420 -2.83 3.18 23.65
CA ARG A 420 -2.41 2.04 22.84
C ARG A 420 -3.61 1.24 22.35
N TRP A 421 -3.49 0.70 21.14
CA TRP A 421 -4.31 -0.42 20.70
C TRP A 421 -3.48 -1.69 20.84
N VAL A 422 -3.84 -2.51 21.83
CA VAL A 422 -3.16 -3.78 22.12
C VAL A 422 -3.92 -4.93 21.47
N ALA A 423 -3.19 -5.82 20.79
CA ALA A 423 -3.74 -7.05 20.25
C ALA A 423 -2.76 -8.20 20.49
N ASN A 424 -3.23 -9.32 21.05
CA ASN A 424 -2.41 -10.49 21.38
C ASN A 424 -1.17 -10.13 22.23
N ASP A 425 -1.37 -9.32 23.27
CA ASP A 425 -0.32 -8.86 24.19
C ASP A 425 0.86 -8.14 23.53
N VAL A 426 0.63 -7.52 22.36
CA VAL A 426 1.62 -6.69 21.68
C VAL A 426 1.01 -5.42 21.11
N ILE A 427 1.89 -4.45 20.84
CA ILE A 427 1.58 -3.23 20.10
C ILE A 427 2.18 -3.39 18.70
N THR A 428 1.41 -3.17 17.66
CA THR A 428 1.88 -3.31 16.28
C THR A 428 1.61 -2.05 15.46
N CYS A 429 2.53 -1.75 14.53
CA CYS A 429 2.30 -0.71 13.55
C CYS A 429 1.08 -1.04 12.66
N GLN A 430 0.82 -2.32 12.37
CA GLN A 430 -0.37 -2.76 11.63
C GLN A 430 -1.68 -2.32 12.30
N THR A 431 -1.84 -2.56 13.60
CA THR A 431 -3.05 -2.17 14.34
C THR A 431 -3.17 -0.66 14.41
N PHE A 432 -2.08 0.05 14.69
CA PHE A 432 -2.06 1.51 14.71
C PHE A 432 -2.46 2.11 13.37
N VAL A 433 -1.78 1.74 12.28
CA VAL A 433 -2.04 2.27 10.94
C VAL A 433 -3.50 2.00 10.53
N SER A 434 -3.99 0.77 10.73
CA SER A 434 -5.36 0.40 10.37
C SER A 434 -6.41 1.25 11.12
N ASN A 435 -6.28 1.34 12.44
CA ASN A 435 -7.22 2.08 13.28
C ASN A 435 -7.14 3.59 12.99
N PHE A 436 -5.93 4.14 12.97
CA PHE A 436 -5.67 5.55 12.75
C PHE A 436 -6.15 6.02 11.36
N MET A 437 -5.90 5.24 10.31
CA MET A 437 -6.42 5.53 8.96
C MET A 437 -7.95 5.46 8.90
N THR A 438 -8.58 4.55 9.65
CA THR A 438 -10.04 4.48 9.74
C THR A 438 -10.63 5.72 10.42
N LEU A 439 -9.98 6.22 11.46
CA LEU A 439 -10.34 7.47 12.13
C LEU A 439 -10.16 8.67 11.20
N CYS A 440 -9.06 8.74 10.45
CA CYS A 440 -8.85 9.76 9.40
C CYS A 440 -9.96 9.72 8.33
N ASN A 441 -10.29 8.52 7.82
CA ASN A 441 -11.38 8.33 6.85
C ASN A 441 -12.69 8.91 7.37
N TYR A 442 -13.01 8.68 8.65
CA TYR A 442 -14.23 9.21 9.25
C TYR A 442 -14.23 10.74 9.30
N LEU A 443 -13.14 11.37 9.75
CA LEU A 443 -13.04 12.82 9.83
C LEU A 443 -13.16 13.51 8.46
N GLU A 444 -12.49 12.99 7.42
CA GLU A 444 -12.58 13.54 6.05
C GLU A 444 -13.99 13.45 5.48
N LEU A 445 -14.73 12.38 5.79
CA LEU A 445 -16.12 12.24 5.36
C LEU A 445 -17.02 13.29 6.03
N GLN A 446 -16.71 13.73 7.25
CA GLN A 446 -17.43 14.81 7.95
C GLN A 446 -17.04 16.19 7.38
N ASN A 447 -15.73 16.45 7.29
CA ASN A 447 -15.16 17.72 6.86
C ASN A 447 -14.14 17.46 5.75
N PRO A 448 -14.54 17.58 4.46
CA PRO A 448 -13.61 17.35 3.38
C PRO A 448 -12.58 18.50 3.39
N PRO A 449 -11.32 18.26 2.98
CA PRO A 449 -10.38 19.35 2.76
C PRO A 449 -11.01 20.37 1.80
N LYS A 450 -10.84 21.66 2.12
CA LYS A 450 -11.18 22.74 1.18
C LYS A 450 -10.24 22.60 -0.02
N LYS A 451 -10.80 22.67 -1.24
CA LYS A 451 -10.04 22.59 -2.49
C LYS A 451 -8.94 23.63 -2.56
#